data_AF-A0A972G8V9-F1
#
_entry.id   AF-A0A972G8V9-F1
#
_cell.length_a   1.000
_cell.length_b   1.000
_cell.length_c   1.000
_cell.angle_alpha   90.00
_cell.angle_beta   90.00
_cell.angle_gamma   90.00
#
_symmetry.space_group_name_H-M   'P 1'
#
loop_
_entity.id
_entity.type
_entity.pdbx_description
1 polymer ?
#
loop_
_entity_poly.entity_id
_entity_poly.type
_entity_poly.pdbx_seq_one_letter_code
_entity_poly.pdbx_strand_id
1 'polypeptide(L)' 'MVTMAIERLEWLKWQLAQGWRVESPVIERTLYYSLPGQESTFEFILRHEQGCQVVAIPDCPELHTFIKAHALAVASA' A
#
# COMPACT_ATOMS: atom_id res chain seq x y z
N MET A 1 -4.30 -14.31 5.89
CA MET A 1 -3.40 -13.34 5.20
C MET A 1 -4.17 -12.18 4.60
N VAL A 2 -5.30 -12.39 3.92
CA VAL A 2 -6.22 -11.30 3.48
C VAL A 2 -6.58 -10.35 4.63
N THR A 3 -6.85 -10.89 5.83
CA THR A 3 -7.11 -10.09 7.03
C THR A 3 -5.98 -9.12 7.36
N MET A 4 -4.72 -9.55 7.22
CA MET A 4 -3.55 -8.69 7.47
C MET A 4 -3.42 -7.60 6.41
N ALA A 5 -3.70 -7.90 5.13
CA ALA A 5 -3.70 -6.89 4.07
C ALA A 5 -4.76 -5.81 4.32
N ILE A 6 -5.97 -6.23 4.70
CA ILE A 6 -7.07 -5.33 5.06
C ILE A 6 -6.72 -4.48 6.29
N GLU A 7 -6.19 -5.08 7.36
CA GLU A 7 -5.77 -4.35 8.56
C GLU A 7 -4.70 -3.29 8.24
N ARG A 8 -3.73 -3.62 7.39
CA ARG A 8 -2.70 -2.66 6.97
C ARG A 8 -3.26 -1.55 6.07
N LEU A 9 -4.23 -1.87 5.22
CA LEU A 9 -4.94 -0.88 4.40
C LEU A 9 -5.76 0.08 5.26
N GLU A 10 -6.48 -0.42 6.27
CA GLU A 10 -7.21 0.43 7.21
C GLU A 10 -6.26 1.31 8.04
N TRP A 11 -5.11 0.76 8.46
CA TRP A 11 -4.08 1.57 9.12
C TRP A 11 -3.52 2.66 8.20
N LEU A 12 -3.24 2.36 6.93
CA LEU A 12 -2.86 3.37 5.93
C LEU A 12 -3.91 4.48 5.83
N LYS A 13 -5.20 4.13 5.67
CA LYS A 13 -6.29 5.11 5.62
C LYS A 13 -6.34 5.99 6.87
N TRP A 14 -6.14 5.40 8.04
CA TRP A 14 -6.07 6.15 9.29
C TRP A 14 -4.91 7.14 9.30
N GLN A 15 -3.70 6.75 8.85
CA GLN A 15 -2.56 7.68 8.72
C GLN A 15 -2.90 8.86 7.81
N LEU A 16 -3.53 8.60 6.65
CA LEU A 16 -3.93 9.67 5.74
C LEU A 16 -4.95 10.64 6.37
N ALA A 17 -5.88 10.13 7.19
CA ALA A 17 -6.79 10.97 7.96
C ALA A 17 -6.08 11.81 9.03
N GLN A 18 -4.91 11.38 9.53
CA GLN A 18 -4.06 12.15 10.44
C GLN A 18 -3.15 13.17 9.72
N GLY A 19 -3.30 13.36 8.40
CA GLY A 19 -2.54 14.35 7.64
C GLY A 19 -1.27 13.83 6.98
N TRP A 20 -0.98 12.53 7.10
CA TRP A 20 0.07 11.90 6.30
C TRP A 20 -0.31 11.92 4.82
N ARG A 21 0.69 12.03 3.95
CA ARG A 21 0.49 12.04 2.49
C ARG A 21 1.25 10.89 1.86
N VAL A 22 0.61 10.21 0.91
CA VAL A 22 1.30 9.24 0.06
C VAL A 22 2.22 9.99 -0.90
N GLU A 23 3.49 9.62 -0.91
CA GLU A 23 4.41 10.00 -1.96
C GLU A 23 4.22 9.09 -3.17
N SER A 24 4.09 9.70 -4.34
CA SER A 24 3.99 8.98 -5.60
C SER A 24 5.38 8.67 -6.16
N PRO A 25 5.59 7.51 -6.81
CA PRO A 25 4.62 6.43 -7.01
C PRO A 25 4.54 5.44 -5.85
N VAL A 26 3.42 4.70 -5.78
CA VAL A 26 3.33 3.45 -5.00
C VAL A 26 4.20 2.41 -5.70
N ILE A 27 5.04 1.71 -4.94
CA ILE A 27 5.97 0.73 -5.51
C ILE A 27 5.36 -0.67 -5.41
N GLU A 28 5.15 -1.31 -6.55
CA GLU A 28 4.76 -2.72 -6.60
C GLU A 28 6.02 -3.60 -6.65
N ARG A 29 6.10 -4.57 -5.74
CA ARG A 29 7.16 -5.60 -5.74
C ARG A 29 6.56 -6.98 -5.95
N THR A 30 6.94 -7.62 -7.03
CA THR A 30 6.58 -9.02 -7.29
C THR A 30 7.31 -9.93 -6.29
N LEU A 31 6.59 -10.89 -5.72
CA LEU A 31 7.17 -11.86 -4.79
C LEU A 31 7.70 -13.08 -5.57
N TYR A 32 8.98 -13.42 -5.39
CA TYR A 32 9.60 -14.60 -6.02
C TYR A 32 9.03 -15.93 -5.51
N TYR A 33 8.55 -15.94 -4.26
CA TYR A 33 7.87 -17.08 -3.65
C TYR A 33 6.57 -16.59 -3.03
N SER A 34 5.46 -16.97 -3.63
CA SER A 34 4.13 -16.66 -3.12
C SER A 34 3.29 -17.90 -2.93
N LEU A 35 2.37 -17.82 -1.96
CA LEU A 35 1.25 -18.74 -1.87
C LEU A 35 0.30 -18.46 -3.06
N PRO A 36 -0.45 -19.47 -3.55
CA PRO A 36 -1.37 -19.28 -4.67
C PRO A 36 -2.31 -18.09 -4.42
N GLY A 37 -2.27 -17.08 -5.30
CA GLY A 37 -3.13 -15.90 -5.24
C GLY A 37 -2.54 -14.65 -4.56
N GLN A 38 -1.24 -14.61 -4.26
CA GLN A 38 -0.56 -13.38 -3.79
C GLN A 38 0.62 -13.04 -4.70
N GLU A 39 0.43 -12.19 -5.70
CA GLU A 39 1.46 -12.00 -6.74
C GLU A 39 2.48 -10.91 -6.37
N SER A 40 2.03 -9.90 -5.61
CA SER A 40 2.82 -8.71 -5.29
C SER A 40 2.63 -8.23 -3.84
N THR A 41 3.51 -7.32 -3.42
CA THR A 41 3.34 -6.44 -2.25
C THR A 41 3.52 -5.00 -2.71
N PHE A 42 2.66 -4.10 -2.25
CA PHE A 42 2.71 -2.69 -2.60
C PHE A 42 3.26 -1.88 -1.42
N GLU A 43 4.28 -1.08 -1.69
CA GLU A 43 4.91 -0.19 -0.72
C GLU A 43 4.40 1.24 -0.92
N PHE A 44 3.78 1.78 0.13
CA PHE A 44 3.35 3.17 0.21
C PHE A 44 4.37 3.94 1.03
N ILE A 45 5.03 4.90 0.40
CA ILE A 45 5.89 5.86 1.09
C ILE A 45 4.99 6.96 1.63
N LEU A 46 5.00 7.18 2.95
CA LEU A 46 4.21 8.21 3.61
C LEU A 46 5.13 9.31 4.13
N ARG A 47 4.78 10.57 3.83
CA ARG A 47 5.48 11.75 4.34
C ARG A 47 4.54 12.60 5.20
N HIS A 48 5.10 13.10 6.29
CA HIS A 48 4.46 14.01 7.23
C HIS A 48 5.51 15.00 7.76
N GLU A 49 5.08 16.09 8.39
CA GLU A 49 6.01 17.03 9.04
C GLU A 49 6.88 16.37 10.11
N GLN A 50 6.41 15.27 10.72
CA GLN A 50 7.11 14.50 11.74
C GLN A 50 8.07 13.45 11.17
N GLY A 51 8.11 13.25 9.84
CA GLY A 51 9.05 12.33 9.21
C GLY A 51 8.49 11.55 8.02
N CYS A 52 9.14 10.42 7.73
CA CYS A 52 8.81 9.54 6.62
C CYS A 52 8.72 8.08 7.11
N GLN A 53 7.78 7.32 6.56
CA GLN A 53 7.64 5.89 6.84
C GLN A 53 7.19 5.13 5.59
N VAL A 54 7.37 3.81 5.60
CA VAL A 54 6.94 2.93 4.49
C VAL A 54 5.94 1.90 5.01
N VAL A 55 4.86 1.72 4.25
CA VAL A 55 3.81 0.74 4.55
C VAL A 55 3.76 -0.28 3.42
N ALA A 56 4.15 -1.52 3.73
CA ALA A 56 4.01 -2.63 2.79
C ALA A 56 2.66 -3.32 3.00
N ILE A 57 1.86 -3.43 1.94
CA ILE A 57 0.54 -4.08 1.96
C ILE A 57 0.56 -5.22 0.93
N PRO A 58 0.34 -6.48 1.36
CA PRO A 58 0.13 -7.59 0.44
C PRO A 58 -0.96 -7.29 -0.57
N ASP A 59 -0.82 -7.79 -1.79
CA ASP A 59 -1.84 -7.66 -2.81
C ASP A 59 -3.21 -8.19 -2.34
N CYS A 60 -4.26 -7.39 -2.56
CA CYS A 60 -5.66 -7.76 -2.33
C CYS A 60 -6.63 -6.86 -3.13
N PRO A 61 -7.88 -7.31 -3.38
CA PRO A 61 -8.85 -6.54 -4.18
C PRO A 61 -9.18 -5.14 -3.63
N GLU A 62 -9.25 -4.99 -2.30
CA GLU A 62 -9.54 -3.73 -1.62
C GLU A 62 -8.42 -2.70 -1.85
N LEU A 63 -7.17 -3.17 -1.92
CA LEU A 63 -6.01 -2.34 -2.18
C LEU A 63 -6.07 -1.73 -3.58
N HIS A 64 -6.39 -2.53 -4.60
CA HIS A 64 -6.58 -2.03 -5.97
C HIS A 64 -7.69 -1.00 -6.06
N THR A 65 -8.81 -1.23 -5.35
CA THR A 65 -9.92 -0.28 -5.29
C THR A 65 -9.46 1.04 -4.68
N PHE A 66 -8.69 0.99 -3.59
CA PHE A 66 -8.11 2.16 -2.95
C PHE A 66 -7.18 2.95 -3.87
N ILE A 67 -6.22 2.26 -4.52
CA ILE A 67 -5.24 2.87 -5.46
C ILE A 67 -5.97 3.61 -6.58
N LYS A 68 -6.98 2.96 -7.18
CA LYS A 68 -7.78 3.54 -8.26
C LYS A 68 -8.61 4.74 -7.80
N ALA A 69 -9.26 4.64 -6.65
CA ALA A 69 -10.10 5.71 -6.10
C ALA A 69 -9.29 6.98 -5.79
N HIS A 70 -8.02 6.83 -5.40
CA HIS A 70 -7.12 7.94 -5.08
C HIS A 70 -6.22 8.34 -6.25
N ALA A 71 -6.41 7.74 -7.43
CA ALA A 71 -5.61 7.98 -8.64
C ALA A 71 -4.09 7.91 -8.38
N LEU A 72 -3.66 6.96 -7.54
CA LEU A 72 -2.24 6.80 -7.22
C LEU A 72 -1.52 6.12 -8.39
N ALA A 73 -0.39 6.70 -8.81
CA ALA A 73 0.47 6.05 -9.79
C ALA A 73 1.18 4.85 -9.15
N VAL A 74 1.28 3.76 -9.90
CA VAL A 74 1.98 2.54 -9.49
C VAL A 74 3.18 2.35 -10.41
N ALA A 75 4.34 2.07 -9.82
CA ALA A 75 5.54 1.68 -10.54
C ALA A 75 6.01 0.32 -10.02
N SER A 76 6.29 -0.62 -10.93
CA SER A 76 6.84 -1.92 -10.58
C SER A 76 8.36 -1.81 -10.39
N ALA A 77 8.88 -2.45 -9.34
CA ALA A 77 10.31 -2.49 -9.00
C ALA A 77 10.92 -3.89 -9.11
#